data_AF-A0A7C5LEB6-F1
#
_entry.id   AF-A0A7C5LEB6-F1
#
_cell.length_a   1.000
_cell.length_b   1.000
_cell.length_c   1.000
_cell.angle_alpha   90.00
_cell.angle_beta   90.00
_cell.angle_gamma   90.00
#
_symmetry.space_group_name_H-M   'P 1'
#
loop_
_entity.id
_entity.type
_entity.pdbx_description
1 polymer ?
#
loop_
_entity_poly.entity_id
_entity_poly.type
_entity_poly.pdbx_seq_one_letter_code
_entity_poly.pdbx_strand_id
1 'polypeptide(L)'
;MIKRLWIIALLLTALPCWGRDAFDQNKRLGRGVNIIGYDPIWNSLEQGRFKARHFQLLKEAGFQSVRVNLHPFRHMKDGRLGESWWRTLDWVLKEATDRGLAVILDCHEYHAMGNDPEGNKERFLSFWRQLAEHCKDAPDTVFFEILNEPNKNLTPSLWNVYLREALAIIREKNPTRTVIVGPAFWNSVDHLDELELPETDTNLIVTVHYYKPMTFTHQGAAWAGQKDKTGIEWLGTDAEQATIAKDFDKVAAWAKTHHRPVFLGEFGAYDKAPMESRARYTDAVARAAEARGWSWAYWQFDSDFVLYDIQRDAWVEPIRQALVPKTLRVLLTIGGHGFQQKEFFAFWDALPGVSYTKCELPKQADLLKPGLEKEYDVIVLYDMVKKFTPEQQKAFVALLQTGIGLVATHHSLGAHDDWPEYTKIIGGKYVHKPTTLDGREHGPSSYAHDQELRVTIADKQHPITRGLADFTIHDEAYGNFYVAPGVHILLTTDHPQCGHDIAWTTQYGNSRVCYLIFGHDNRAWQNPHYKELLLRAIRWSVAR
;
A
#
# COMPACT_ATOMS: atom_id res chain seq x y z
N MET A 1 -11.76 64.11 -49.22
CA MET A 1 -11.09 64.44 -47.94
C MET A 1 -11.96 63.93 -46.80
N ILE A 2 -11.34 63.63 -45.65
CA ILE A 2 -11.88 62.98 -44.43
C ILE A 2 -11.77 61.44 -44.46
N LYS A 3 -10.63 60.94 -43.95
CA LYS A 3 -10.51 59.57 -43.42
C LYS A 3 -10.44 59.66 -41.89
N ARG A 4 -11.38 59.01 -41.20
CA ARG A 4 -11.33 58.75 -39.76
C ARG A 4 -10.31 57.65 -39.49
N LEU A 5 -9.30 57.91 -38.67
CA LEU A 5 -8.49 56.87 -38.03
C LEU A 5 -9.19 56.44 -36.74
N TRP A 6 -9.51 55.15 -36.62
CA TRP A 6 -9.79 54.51 -35.35
C TRP A 6 -8.52 53.82 -34.89
N ILE A 7 -8.02 54.20 -33.72
CA ILE A 7 -6.94 53.50 -33.03
C ILE A 7 -7.57 52.27 -32.37
N ILE A 8 -7.23 51.09 -32.86
CA ILE A 8 -7.51 49.82 -32.18
C ILE A 8 -6.39 49.60 -31.17
N ALA A 9 -6.70 49.73 -29.88
CA ALA A 9 -5.84 49.25 -28.81
C ALA A 9 -5.89 47.71 -28.80
N LEU A 10 -4.77 47.06 -29.14
CA LEU A 10 -4.61 45.63 -28.88
C LEU A 10 -4.46 45.44 -27.36
N LEU A 11 -5.53 44.97 -26.71
CA LEU A 11 -5.42 44.26 -25.44
C LEU A 11 -4.72 42.92 -25.71
N LEU A 12 -3.44 42.84 -25.37
CA LEU A 12 -2.74 41.57 -25.18
C LEU A 12 -3.31 40.91 -23.93
N THR A 13 -4.34 40.09 -24.10
CA THR A 13 -4.69 39.08 -23.10
C THR A 13 -3.54 38.08 -23.05
N ALA A 14 -2.83 38.04 -21.92
CA ALA A 14 -1.86 36.99 -21.66
C ALA A 14 -2.59 35.64 -21.72
N LEU A 15 -2.27 34.84 -22.73
CA LEU A 15 -2.68 33.44 -22.78
C LEU A 15 -2.10 32.75 -21.53
N PRO A 16 -2.86 31.90 -20.81
CA PRO A 16 -2.31 31.17 -19.68
C PRO A 16 -1.19 30.28 -20.20
N CYS A 17 0.05 30.53 -19.74
CA CYS A 17 1.14 29.58 -19.92
C CYS A 17 0.65 28.23 -19.43
N TRP A 18 0.65 27.22 -20.31
CA TRP A 18 0.31 25.84 -19.97
C TRP A 18 1.35 25.31 -18.97
N GLY A 19 1.13 25.55 -17.68
CA GLY A 19 1.79 24.83 -16.61
C GLY A 19 1.46 23.35 -16.71
N ARG A 20 2.41 22.49 -16.32
CA ARG A 20 2.17 21.04 -16.30
C ARG A 20 1.09 20.71 -15.28
N ASP A 21 0.27 19.70 -15.57
CA ASP A 21 -0.80 19.26 -14.68
C ASP A 21 -0.22 18.66 -13.39
N ALA A 22 -0.57 19.24 -12.24
CA ALA A 22 -0.15 18.76 -10.93
C ALA A 22 -0.60 17.31 -10.68
N PHE A 23 -1.76 16.89 -11.23
CA PHE A 23 -2.24 15.52 -11.07
C PHE A 23 -1.32 14.50 -11.75
N ASP A 24 -0.85 14.80 -12.96
CA ASP A 24 0.11 13.95 -13.67
C ASP A 24 1.47 13.95 -13.00
N GLN A 25 1.91 15.09 -12.47
CA GLN A 25 3.14 15.18 -11.70
C GLN A 25 3.05 14.38 -10.39
N ASN A 26 1.90 14.38 -9.71
CA ASN A 26 1.67 13.57 -8.53
C ASN A 26 1.74 12.07 -8.82
N LYS A 27 1.19 11.60 -9.96
CA LYS A 27 1.30 10.20 -10.37
C LYS A 27 2.76 9.76 -10.56
N ARG A 28 3.64 10.66 -11.00
CA ARG A 28 5.09 10.37 -11.16
C ARG A 28 5.81 10.18 -9.84
N LEU A 29 5.34 10.80 -8.76
CA LEU A 29 5.91 10.61 -7.42
C LEU A 29 5.71 9.17 -6.93
N GLY A 30 4.55 8.57 -7.21
CA GLY A 30 4.24 7.17 -6.92
C GLY A 30 4.56 6.78 -5.47
N ARG A 31 5.26 5.64 -5.31
CA ARG A 31 5.81 5.17 -4.03
C ARG A 31 7.16 5.83 -3.77
N GLY A 32 7.31 6.49 -2.64
CA GLY A 32 8.51 7.20 -2.26
C GLY A 32 9.01 6.86 -0.87
N VAL A 33 10.17 7.39 -0.52
CA VAL A 33 10.75 7.25 0.83
C VAL A 33 11.49 8.52 1.23
N ASN A 34 11.41 8.87 2.51
CA ASN A 34 12.19 9.94 3.12
C ASN A 34 13.63 9.51 3.32
N ILE A 35 14.58 10.31 2.84
CA ILE A 35 16.02 10.03 2.86
C ILE A 35 16.81 11.21 3.41
N ILE A 36 17.98 10.90 3.99
CA ILE A 36 19.00 11.90 4.34
C ILE A 36 18.49 12.92 5.40
N GLY A 37 17.63 12.48 6.33
CA GLY A 37 17.19 13.29 7.48
C GLY A 37 18.34 13.76 8.38
N TYR A 38 19.04 12.81 8.98
CA TYR A 38 20.11 13.09 9.96
C TYR A 38 21.49 12.63 9.47
N ASP A 39 21.65 12.50 8.15
CA ASP A 39 22.89 12.01 7.57
C ASP A 39 24.01 13.08 7.61
N PRO A 40 25.23 12.73 8.05
CA PRO A 40 26.37 13.65 8.05
C PRO A 40 26.86 14.05 6.65
N ILE A 41 26.26 13.53 5.56
CA ILE A 41 26.64 13.83 4.17
C ILE A 41 26.64 15.33 3.82
N TRP A 42 25.83 16.12 4.53
CA TRP A 42 25.77 17.58 4.34
C TRP A 42 27.00 18.33 4.86
N ASN A 43 27.83 17.67 5.69
CA ASN A 43 29.15 18.19 6.10
C ASN A 43 30.24 17.81 5.09
N SER A 44 30.22 16.55 4.63
CA SER A 44 31.12 16.02 3.58
C SER A 44 30.52 14.75 2.98
N LEU A 45 30.59 14.61 1.65
CA LEU A 45 30.14 13.42 0.92
C LEU A 45 30.78 12.12 1.43
N GLU A 46 32.03 12.17 1.88
CA GLU A 46 32.77 11.01 2.38
C GLU A 46 32.17 10.46 3.68
N GLN A 47 31.69 11.35 4.54
CA GLN A 47 31.09 11.00 5.84
C GLN A 47 29.67 10.45 5.69
N GLY A 48 29.03 10.63 4.53
CA GLY A 48 27.64 10.25 4.34
C GLY A 48 27.38 8.78 4.59
N ARG A 49 26.33 8.43 5.33
CA ARG A 49 25.95 7.01 5.52
C ARG A 49 25.17 6.52 4.31
N PHE A 50 24.31 7.37 3.77
CA PHE A 50 23.62 7.15 2.51
C PHE A 50 24.61 7.26 1.33
N LYS A 51 24.61 6.27 0.42
CA LYS A 51 25.54 6.16 -0.71
C LYS A 51 24.80 6.04 -2.03
N ALA A 52 25.50 6.27 -3.15
CA ALA A 52 24.95 6.20 -4.51
C ALA A 52 24.20 4.88 -4.79
N ARG A 53 24.73 3.75 -4.29
CA ARG A 53 24.10 2.43 -4.42
C ARG A 53 22.70 2.34 -3.79
N HIS A 54 22.40 3.16 -2.78
CA HIS A 54 21.08 3.14 -2.14
C HIS A 54 19.97 3.70 -3.06
N PHE A 55 20.28 4.67 -3.93
CA PHE A 55 19.33 5.09 -4.96
C PHE A 55 19.02 3.94 -5.93
N GLN A 56 20.02 3.14 -6.28
CA GLN A 56 19.83 1.95 -7.12
C GLN A 56 18.94 0.91 -6.43
N LEU A 57 19.24 0.61 -5.16
CA LEU A 57 18.45 -0.32 -4.35
C LEU A 57 16.99 0.12 -4.24
N LEU A 58 16.73 1.41 -4.03
CA LEU A 58 15.36 1.94 -4.00
C LEU A 58 14.64 1.78 -5.34
N LYS A 59 15.32 2.08 -6.44
CA LYS A 59 14.74 1.91 -7.77
C LYS A 59 14.40 0.45 -8.07
N GLU A 60 15.32 -0.46 -7.80
CA GLU A 60 15.15 -1.92 -7.99
C GLU A 60 14.08 -2.50 -7.07
N ALA A 61 13.96 -1.99 -5.86
CA ALA A 61 12.91 -2.37 -4.92
C ALA A 61 11.51 -1.90 -5.36
N GLY A 62 11.41 -0.99 -6.34
CA GLY A 62 10.16 -0.52 -6.91
C GLY A 62 9.65 0.81 -6.37
N PHE A 63 10.53 1.66 -5.83
CA PHE A 63 10.21 3.06 -5.53
C PHE A 63 10.35 3.95 -6.78
N GLN A 64 9.54 5.00 -6.86
CA GLN A 64 9.53 5.98 -7.95
C GLN A 64 10.13 7.32 -7.55
N SER A 65 10.14 7.66 -6.25
CA SER A 65 10.63 8.94 -5.76
C SER A 65 11.43 8.83 -4.46
N VAL A 66 12.20 9.86 -4.19
CA VAL A 66 12.86 10.12 -2.90
C VAL A 66 12.49 11.51 -2.41
N ARG A 67 12.18 11.62 -1.12
CA ARG A 67 11.97 12.90 -0.42
C ARG A 67 13.21 13.20 0.41
N VAL A 68 13.91 14.27 0.06
CA VAL A 68 15.20 14.65 0.63
C VAL A 68 14.98 15.72 1.68
N ASN A 69 15.26 15.38 2.92
CA ASN A 69 15.13 16.28 4.05
C ASN A 69 16.27 17.30 4.07
N LEU A 70 15.96 18.57 3.83
CA LEU A 70 16.93 19.66 3.82
C LEU A 70 16.85 20.46 5.12
N HIS A 71 17.97 20.50 5.86
CA HIS A 71 18.13 21.33 7.05
C HIS A 71 19.11 22.49 6.81
N PRO A 72 18.77 23.48 5.96
CA PRO A 72 19.71 24.51 5.53
C PRO A 72 20.19 25.44 6.66
N PHE A 73 19.41 25.70 7.71
CA PHE A 73 19.70 26.79 8.66
C PHE A 73 21.03 26.59 9.39
N ARG A 74 21.36 25.35 9.77
CA ARG A 74 22.65 25.02 10.40
C ARG A 74 23.86 25.15 9.48
N HIS A 75 23.64 25.25 8.17
CA HIS A 75 24.68 25.40 7.15
C HIS A 75 24.76 26.83 6.57
N MET A 76 23.81 27.70 6.91
CA MET A 76 23.77 29.07 6.43
C MET A 76 24.65 29.99 7.28
N LYS A 77 25.53 30.74 6.63
CA LYS A 77 26.31 31.84 7.23
C LYS A 77 25.95 33.13 6.51
N ASP A 78 25.61 34.17 7.28
CA ASP A 78 25.14 35.47 6.75
C ASP A 78 24.01 35.31 5.71
N GLY A 79 23.11 34.36 5.96
CA GLY A 79 21.97 34.06 5.08
C GLY A 79 22.32 33.27 3.81
N ARG A 80 23.54 32.73 3.66
CA ARG A 80 23.98 32.02 2.45
C ARG A 80 24.47 30.61 2.73
N LEU A 81 24.17 29.69 1.82
CA LEU A 81 24.69 28.31 1.85
C LEU A 81 26.08 28.26 1.21
N GLY A 82 26.97 27.45 1.80
CA GLY A 82 28.33 27.23 1.30
C GLY A 82 28.41 26.25 0.14
N GLU A 83 29.51 26.30 -0.62
CA GLU A 83 29.73 25.46 -1.81
C GLU A 83 29.64 23.95 -1.52
N SER A 84 30.13 23.50 -0.36
CA SER A 84 30.08 22.08 0.02
C SER A 84 28.64 21.55 0.12
N TRP A 85 27.71 22.39 0.57
CA TRP A 85 26.29 22.03 0.69
C TRP A 85 25.68 21.85 -0.70
N TRP A 86 25.96 22.78 -1.62
CA TRP A 86 25.50 22.70 -3.01
C TRP A 86 26.05 21.49 -3.73
N ARG A 87 27.34 21.16 -3.53
CA ARG A 87 27.96 19.95 -4.09
C ARG A 87 27.25 18.67 -3.64
N THR A 88 26.82 18.61 -2.38
CA THR A 88 26.02 17.48 -1.88
C THR A 88 24.64 17.44 -2.52
N LEU A 89 23.95 18.58 -2.65
CA LEU A 89 22.65 18.64 -3.32
C LEU A 89 22.76 18.21 -4.79
N ASP A 90 23.75 18.70 -5.54
CA ASP A 90 24.00 18.33 -6.94
C ASP A 90 24.24 16.84 -7.09
N TRP A 91 24.99 16.25 -6.17
CA TRP A 91 25.20 14.81 -6.13
C TRP A 91 23.88 14.05 -5.90
N VAL A 92 23.06 14.47 -4.94
CA VAL A 92 21.74 13.84 -4.70
C VAL A 92 20.85 13.92 -5.94
N LEU A 93 20.74 15.12 -6.54
CA LEU A 93 19.94 15.34 -7.74
C LEU A 93 20.40 14.45 -8.88
N LYS A 94 21.72 14.41 -9.15
CA LYS A 94 22.29 13.57 -10.21
C LYS A 94 22.04 12.08 -9.96
N GLU A 95 22.39 11.57 -8.77
CA GLU A 95 22.29 10.12 -8.50
C GLU A 95 20.84 9.61 -8.53
N ALA A 96 19.87 10.41 -8.08
CA ALA A 96 18.46 10.07 -8.16
C ALA A 96 17.93 10.15 -9.60
N THR A 97 18.19 11.24 -10.31
CA THR A 97 17.65 11.46 -11.66
C THR A 97 18.24 10.49 -12.69
N ASP A 98 19.54 10.17 -12.61
CA ASP A 98 20.20 9.18 -13.48
C ASP A 98 19.56 7.77 -13.36
N ARG A 99 18.91 7.48 -12.23
CA ARG A 99 18.20 6.21 -11.97
C ARG A 99 16.69 6.30 -12.19
N GLY A 100 16.22 7.44 -12.71
CA GLY A 100 14.81 7.68 -12.97
C GLY A 100 13.97 7.71 -11.69
N LEU A 101 14.52 8.24 -10.60
CA LEU A 101 13.76 8.60 -9.40
C LEU A 101 13.39 10.09 -9.48
N ALA A 102 12.14 10.40 -9.16
CA ALA A 102 11.74 11.77 -8.86
C ALA A 102 12.32 12.21 -7.52
N VAL A 103 12.60 13.51 -7.36
CA VAL A 103 13.23 14.07 -6.16
C VAL A 103 12.36 15.17 -5.60
N ILE A 104 11.93 15.03 -4.35
CA ILE A 104 11.29 16.09 -3.59
C ILE A 104 12.35 16.73 -2.70
N LEU A 105 12.58 18.03 -2.86
CA LEU A 105 13.45 18.82 -2.00
C LEU A 105 12.60 19.48 -0.92
N ASP A 106 12.65 18.93 0.28
CA ASP A 106 11.81 19.34 1.40
C ASP A 106 12.58 20.22 2.39
N CYS A 107 12.09 21.44 2.62
CA CYS A 107 12.61 22.30 3.67
C CYS A 107 12.19 21.78 5.04
N HIS A 108 13.11 21.13 5.75
CA HIS A 108 12.84 20.39 6.98
C HIS A 108 13.14 21.23 8.26
N GLU A 109 13.01 22.55 8.20
CA GLU A 109 13.31 23.51 9.30
C GLU A 109 12.11 23.82 10.21
N TYR A 110 11.20 22.85 10.34
CA TYR A 110 9.92 22.99 11.04
C TYR A 110 10.05 23.33 12.53
N HIS A 111 11.13 22.87 13.19
CA HIS A 111 11.40 23.23 14.58
C HIS A 111 11.84 24.69 14.75
N ALA A 112 12.75 25.17 13.91
CA ALA A 112 13.23 26.54 13.98
C ALA A 112 12.10 27.52 13.61
N MET A 113 11.42 27.24 12.51
CA MET A 113 10.28 28.03 12.06
C MET A 113 9.12 28.02 13.05
N GLY A 114 8.81 26.88 13.67
CA GLY A 114 7.74 26.81 14.68
C GLY A 114 8.09 27.49 16.00
N ASN A 115 9.35 27.54 16.39
CA ASN A 115 9.77 28.20 17.65
C ASN A 115 9.85 29.72 17.51
N ASP A 116 10.42 30.22 16.41
CA ASP A 116 10.62 31.65 16.15
C ASP A 116 10.41 31.97 14.64
N PRO A 117 9.16 32.04 14.18
CA PRO A 117 8.87 32.26 12.76
C PRO A 117 9.33 33.62 12.27
N GLU A 118 9.10 34.69 13.05
CA GLU A 118 9.46 36.06 12.65
C GLU A 118 10.97 36.24 12.55
N GLY A 119 11.73 35.77 13.56
CA GLY A 119 13.19 35.86 13.54
C GLY A 119 13.85 35.02 12.44
N ASN A 120 13.20 33.93 12.01
CA ASN A 120 13.73 33.07 10.95
C ASN A 120 13.17 33.36 9.55
N LYS A 121 12.20 34.28 9.41
CA LYS A 121 11.52 34.58 8.14
C LYS A 121 12.50 34.88 7.00
N GLU A 122 13.41 35.84 7.19
CA GLU A 122 14.36 36.21 6.14
C GLU A 122 15.35 35.10 5.81
N ARG A 123 15.74 34.28 6.81
CA ARG A 123 16.58 33.12 6.57
C ARG A 123 15.86 32.07 5.71
N PHE A 124 14.59 31.80 6.02
CA PHE A 124 13.71 30.92 5.25
C PHE A 124 13.53 31.40 3.80
N LEU A 125 13.19 32.68 3.60
CA LEU A 125 13.04 33.24 2.25
C LEU A 125 14.37 33.29 1.49
N SER A 126 15.49 33.58 2.16
CA SER A 126 16.82 33.55 1.56
C SER A 126 17.21 32.15 1.08
N PHE A 127 16.85 31.10 1.82
CA PHE A 127 17.02 29.72 1.37
C PHE A 127 16.26 29.46 0.07
N TRP A 128 14.98 29.84 0.01
CA TRP A 128 14.16 29.66 -1.20
C TRP A 128 14.68 30.44 -2.40
N ARG A 129 15.16 31.68 -2.22
CA ARG A 129 15.80 32.45 -3.31
C ARG A 129 17.00 31.70 -3.89
N GLN A 130 17.85 31.13 -3.03
CA GLN A 130 19.04 30.40 -3.45
C GLN A 130 18.70 29.07 -4.11
N LEU A 131 17.82 28.27 -3.50
CA LEU A 131 17.44 26.96 -4.04
C LEU A 131 16.71 27.10 -5.38
N ALA A 132 15.80 28.07 -5.50
CA ALA A 132 15.08 28.34 -6.74
C ALA A 132 16.02 28.75 -7.87
N GLU A 133 17.01 29.62 -7.61
CA GLU A 133 18.02 29.98 -8.63
C GLU A 133 18.91 28.79 -9.00
N HIS A 134 19.40 28.03 -8.01
CA HIS A 134 20.28 26.88 -8.23
C HIS A 134 19.60 25.78 -9.06
N CYS A 135 18.33 25.52 -8.80
CA CYS A 135 17.55 24.48 -9.46
C CYS A 135 16.72 24.98 -10.65
N LYS A 136 16.95 26.20 -11.18
CA LYS A 136 16.12 26.76 -12.27
C LYS A 136 16.09 25.90 -13.53
N ASP A 137 17.21 25.22 -13.84
CA ASP A 137 17.37 24.34 -15.00
C ASP A 137 17.21 22.86 -14.66
N ALA A 138 16.88 22.53 -13.40
CA ALA A 138 16.68 21.15 -12.97
C ALA A 138 15.45 20.53 -13.67
N PRO A 139 15.48 19.22 -13.99
CA PRO A 139 14.38 18.56 -14.68
C PRO A 139 13.08 18.64 -13.86
N ASP A 140 11.98 18.37 -14.54
CA ASP A 140 10.65 18.45 -13.95
C ASP A 140 10.31 17.31 -12.99
N THR A 141 11.21 16.32 -12.91
CA THR A 141 11.23 15.30 -11.85
C THR A 141 11.74 15.84 -10.51
N VAL A 142 12.16 17.11 -10.43
CA VAL A 142 12.57 17.78 -9.20
C VAL A 142 11.45 18.71 -8.71
N PHE A 143 10.92 18.36 -7.55
CA PHE A 143 9.83 19.01 -6.85
C PHE A 143 10.36 19.79 -5.66
N PHE A 144 9.66 20.85 -5.28
CA PHE A 144 9.96 21.62 -4.06
C PHE A 144 8.82 21.44 -3.06
N GLU A 145 9.15 21.12 -1.81
CA GLU A 145 8.19 21.16 -0.70
C GLU A 145 8.55 22.32 0.23
N ILE A 146 7.62 23.28 0.37
CA ILE A 146 7.95 24.61 0.91
C ILE A 146 8.43 24.56 2.36
N LEU A 147 7.77 23.76 3.20
CA LEU A 147 8.14 23.55 4.59
C LEU A 147 7.47 22.28 5.10
N ASN A 148 8.26 21.39 5.69
CA ASN A 148 7.76 20.27 6.47
C ASN A 148 6.97 20.78 7.68
N GLU A 149 5.81 20.19 7.97
CA GLU A 149 5.13 20.26 9.26
C GLU A 149 5.11 21.64 9.98
N PRO A 150 4.56 22.72 9.39
CA PRO A 150 4.43 24.00 10.07
C PRO A 150 3.67 23.85 11.41
N ASN A 151 4.20 24.43 12.50
CA ASN A 151 3.71 24.13 13.86
C ASN A 151 3.95 25.28 14.87
N LYS A 152 3.43 25.11 16.09
CA LYS A 152 3.65 26.00 17.25
C LYS A 152 3.34 27.48 16.94
N ASN A 153 4.32 28.38 17.03
CA ASN A 153 4.15 29.82 16.86
C ASN A 153 3.97 30.20 15.38
N LEU A 154 4.30 29.31 14.44
CA LEU A 154 3.94 29.45 13.04
C LEU A 154 2.48 29.04 12.85
N THR A 155 1.58 29.92 13.30
CA THR A 155 0.13 29.74 13.22
C THR A 155 -0.33 29.58 11.76
N PRO A 156 -1.52 29.00 11.50
CA PRO A 156 -2.07 28.91 10.14
C PRO A 156 -2.08 30.25 9.39
N SER A 157 -2.50 31.32 10.06
CA SER A 157 -2.50 32.67 9.49
C SER A 157 -1.11 33.15 9.07
N LEU A 158 -0.10 32.94 9.90
CA LEU A 158 1.28 33.32 9.60
C LEU A 158 1.89 32.41 8.54
N TRP A 159 1.60 31.12 8.61
CA TRP A 159 2.03 30.13 7.62
C TRP A 159 1.53 30.46 6.22
N ASN A 160 0.25 30.78 6.07
CA ASN A 160 -0.32 31.15 4.77
C ASN A 160 0.35 32.40 4.17
N VAL A 161 0.83 33.33 4.99
CA VAL A 161 1.66 34.47 4.52
C VAL A 161 3.01 33.97 4.01
N TYR A 162 3.73 33.17 4.80
CA TYR A 162 5.08 32.73 4.46
C TYR A 162 5.10 31.76 3.28
N LEU A 163 4.09 30.89 3.17
CA LEU A 163 3.85 30.01 2.04
C LEU A 163 3.73 30.83 0.75
N ARG A 164 2.86 31.85 0.72
CA ARG A 164 2.66 32.69 -0.47
C ARG A 164 3.91 33.46 -0.86
N GLU A 165 4.65 34.00 0.10
CA GLU A 165 5.89 34.72 -0.17
C GLU A 165 6.99 33.79 -0.71
N ALA A 166 7.18 32.62 -0.12
CA ALA A 166 8.12 31.62 -0.63
C ALA A 166 7.72 31.10 -2.01
N LEU A 167 6.43 30.85 -2.24
CA LEU A 167 5.91 30.44 -3.54
C LEU A 167 6.16 31.51 -4.61
N ALA A 168 5.93 32.79 -4.30
CA ALA A 168 6.23 33.88 -5.21
C ALA A 168 7.72 33.90 -5.60
N ILE A 169 8.62 33.76 -4.63
CA ILE A 169 10.07 33.65 -4.86
C ILE A 169 10.42 32.46 -5.77
N ILE A 170 9.82 31.28 -5.49
CA ILE A 170 10.03 30.09 -6.32
C ILE A 170 9.62 30.39 -7.77
N ARG A 171 8.46 31.01 -7.97
CA ARG A 171 7.89 31.31 -9.29
C ARG A 171 8.71 32.30 -10.11
N GLU A 172 9.51 33.16 -9.49
CA GLU A 172 10.42 34.07 -10.22
C GLU A 172 11.43 33.33 -11.11
N LYS A 173 11.94 32.19 -10.64
CA LYS A 173 12.95 31.39 -11.35
C LYS A 173 12.43 30.05 -11.85
N ASN A 174 11.33 29.58 -11.28
CA ASN A 174 10.73 28.28 -11.58
C ASN A 174 9.22 28.44 -11.84
N PRO A 175 8.83 29.16 -12.92
CA PRO A 175 7.43 29.47 -13.19
C PRO A 175 6.55 28.23 -13.43
N THR A 176 7.16 27.10 -13.84
CA THR A 176 6.44 25.87 -14.19
C THR A 176 6.80 24.67 -13.30
N ARG A 177 7.59 24.84 -12.24
CA ARG A 177 7.96 23.72 -11.35
C ARG A 177 6.79 23.38 -10.43
N THR A 178 6.48 22.10 -10.30
CA THR A 178 5.45 21.66 -9.36
C THR A 178 5.94 21.84 -7.93
N VAL A 179 5.10 22.44 -7.09
CA VAL A 179 5.42 22.74 -5.69
C VAL A 179 4.45 21.99 -4.78
N ILE A 180 4.98 21.40 -3.72
CA ILE A 180 4.26 20.67 -2.69
C ILE A 180 4.09 21.61 -1.48
N VAL A 181 2.86 21.68 -0.97
CA VAL A 181 2.51 22.53 0.17
C VAL A 181 1.55 21.80 1.10
N GLY A 182 1.68 22.02 2.41
CA GLY A 182 0.84 21.35 3.41
C GLY A 182 0.21 22.35 4.39
N PRO A 183 -0.81 21.92 5.15
CA PRO A 183 -1.43 22.73 6.19
C PRO A 183 -0.50 22.91 7.39
N ALA A 184 -0.82 23.87 8.25
CA ALA A 184 -0.19 23.97 9.56
C ALA A 184 -0.58 22.77 10.46
N PHE A 185 -0.14 22.81 11.71
CA PHE A 185 -0.33 21.73 12.68
C PHE A 185 0.25 20.40 12.18
N TRP A 186 1.53 20.41 11.84
CA TRP A 186 2.28 19.20 11.47
C TRP A 186 1.75 18.53 10.19
N ASN A 187 1.37 19.31 9.17
CA ASN A 187 0.77 18.79 7.94
C ASN A 187 -0.44 17.87 8.19
N SER A 188 -1.17 18.11 9.29
CA SER A 188 -2.25 17.22 9.72
C SER A 188 -3.43 17.25 8.75
N VAL A 189 -3.98 16.05 8.49
CA VAL A 189 -5.23 15.85 7.75
C VAL A 189 -6.42 16.64 8.30
N ASP A 190 -6.34 17.09 9.55
CA ASP A 190 -7.43 17.81 10.21
C ASP A 190 -7.47 19.31 9.95
N HIS A 191 -6.40 19.89 9.42
CA HIS A 191 -6.23 21.35 9.29
C HIS A 191 -6.18 21.83 7.83
N LEU A 192 -6.63 20.99 6.88
CA LEU A 192 -6.68 21.36 5.46
C LEU A 192 -7.60 22.56 5.17
N ASP A 193 -8.66 22.75 5.95
CA ASP A 193 -9.59 23.89 5.79
C ASP A 193 -8.95 25.24 6.15
N GLU A 194 -7.79 25.22 6.81
CA GLU A 194 -7.02 26.40 7.20
C GLU A 194 -5.89 26.72 6.21
N LEU A 195 -5.69 25.88 5.18
CA LEU A 195 -4.68 26.07 4.15
C LEU A 195 -5.20 26.97 3.02
N GLU A 196 -4.56 28.12 2.84
CA GLU A 196 -4.93 29.08 1.78
C GLU A 196 -3.98 28.95 0.58
N LEU A 197 -4.50 28.43 -0.53
CA LEU A 197 -3.75 28.31 -1.78
C LEU A 197 -4.12 29.42 -2.77
N PRO A 198 -3.17 29.97 -3.54
CA PRO A 198 -3.49 30.90 -4.62
C PRO A 198 -4.39 30.23 -5.66
N GLU A 199 -5.55 30.83 -5.94
CA GLU A 199 -6.53 30.29 -6.90
C GLU A 199 -5.93 30.10 -8.31
N THR A 200 -5.04 31.01 -8.72
CA THR A 200 -4.44 31.03 -10.05
C THR A 200 -3.26 30.07 -10.22
N ASP A 201 -2.67 29.57 -9.13
CA ASP A 201 -1.56 28.60 -9.20
C ASP A 201 -2.11 27.18 -9.09
N THR A 202 -2.31 26.55 -10.24
CA THR A 202 -2.84 25.18 -10.35
C THR A 202 -1.75 24.12 -10.31
N ASN A 203 -0.47 24.49 -10.34
CA ASN A 203 0.66 23.55 -10.35
C ASN A 203 1.18 23.27 -8.94
N LEU A 204 0.24 22.93 -8.05
CA LEU A 204 0.46 22.66 -6.63
C LEU A 204 -0.04 21.25 -6.27
N ILE A 205 0.76 20.51 -5.53
CA ILE A 205 0.38 19.25 -4.87
C ILE A 205 0.20 19.54 -3.39
N VAL A 206 -0.84 18.99 -2.77
CA VAL A 206 -1.06 19.15 -1.32
C VAL A 206 -0.49 17.95 -0.58
N THR A 207 0.36 18.21 0.42
CA THR A 207 0.89 17.18 1.30
C THR A 207 0.13 17.09 2.62
N VAL A 208 -0.08 15.87 3.10
CA VAL A 208 -0.56 15.58 4.47
C VAL A 208 0.28 14.48 5.09
N HIS A 209 0.38 14.45 6.42
CA HIS A 209 1.11 13.43 7.18
C HIS A 209 0.13 12.60 8.03
N TYR A 210 0.41 11.30 8.18
CA TYR A 210 -0.48 10.40 8.90
C TYR A 210 0.24 9.44 9.85
N TYR A 211 0.10 9.71 11.14
CA TYR A 211 0.66 8.90 12.23
C TYR A 211 -0.40 8.45 13.26
N LYS A 212 -1.69 8.55 12.94
CA LYS A 212 -2.74 8.15 13.88
C LYS A 212 -2.85 6.60 13.95
N PRO A 213 -3.07 6.02 15.15
CA PRO A 213 -2.99 6.66 16.45
C PRO A 213 -1.53 6.82 16.93
N MET A 214 -1.18 8.01 17.42
CA MET A 214 0.18 8.32 17.91
C MET A 214 0.64 7.40 19.05
N THR A 215 -0.29 6.91 19.87
CA THR A 215 0.00 5.95 20.94
C THR A 215 0.57 4.63 20.40
N PHE A 216 0.23 4.24 19.16
CA PHE A 216 0.79 3.08 18.49
C PHE A 216 2.03 3.45 17.67
N THR A 217 1.91 4.42 16.76
CA THR A 217 2.97 4.73 15.77
C THR A 217 4.22 5.30 16.41
N HIS A 218 4.10 5.95 17.58
CA HIS A 218 5.21 6.57 18.30
C HIS A 218 5.45 5.95 19.67
N GLN A 219 4.93 4.75 19.94
CA GLN A 219 5.14 4.08 21.22
C GLN A 219 6.64 3.98 21.54
N GLY A 220 7.03 4.36 22.76
CA GLY A 220 8.43 4.40 23.20
C GLY A 220 9.20 5.67 22.81
N ALA A 221 8.64 6.55 21.97
CA ALA A 221 9.29 7.79 21.57
C ALA A 221 9.09 8.90 22.62
N ALA A 222 10.15 9.24 23.35
CA ALA A 222 10.10 10.26 24.39
C ALA A 222 9.80 11.67 23.85
N TRP A 223 10.32 11.99 22.67
CA TRP A 223 10.10 13.27 21.99
C TRP A 223 8.65 13.50 21.55
N ALA A 224 7.85 12.43 21.41
CA ALA A 224 6.42 12.47 21.12
C ALA A 224 5.54 12.36 22.38
N GLY A 225 6.13 12.37 23.57
CA GLY A 225 5.41 12.17 24.83
C GLY A 225 4.87 10.74 25.02
N GLN A 226 5.42 9.75 24.33
CA GLN A 226 4.96 8.36 24.33
C GLN A 226 5.96 7.38 24.96
N LYS A 227 6.93 7.87 25.74
CA LYS A 227 8.02 7.07 26.33
C LYS A 227 7.53 5.82 27.08
N ASP A 228 6.43 5.96 27.83
CA ASP A 228 5.91 4.92 28.71
C ASP A 228 4.85 4.01 28.04
N LYS A 229 4.67 4.15 26.72
CA LYS A 229 3.78 3.31 25.92
C LYS A 229 4.61 2.29 25.16
N THR A 230 4.37 1.00 25.37
CA THR A 230 5.07 -0.09 24.67
C THR A 230 4.15 -1.31 24.53
N GLY A 231 4.41 -2.16 23.53
CA GLY A 231 3.64 -3.39 23.33
C GLY A 231 2.22 -3.16 22.82
N ILE A 232 1.92 -1.97 22.32
CA ILE A 232 0.62 -1.67 21.71
C ILE A 232 0.62 -2.28 20.31
N GLU A 233 -0.34 -3.15 20.06
CA GLU A 233 -0.54 -3.75 18.75
C GLU A 233 -1.53 -2.95 17.91
N TRP A 234 -1.33 -3.00 16.59
CA TRP A 234 -2.32 -2.59 15.61
C TRP A 234 -2.71 -3.83 14.83
N LEU A 235 -3.96 -4.28 15.00
CA LEU A 235 -4.39 -5.58 14.51
C LEU A 235 -4.97 -5.51 13.09
N GLY A 236 -5.34 -4.30 12.65
CA GLY A 236 -6.03 -4.09 11.39
C GLY A 236 -7.48 -4.53 11.46
N THR A 237 -8.10 -4.33 12.62
CA THR A 237 -9.53 -4.54 12.82
C THR A 237 -10.36 -3.63 11.92
N ASP A 238 -11.61 -4.00 11.67
CA ASP A 238 -12.54 -3.19 10.88
C ASP A 238 -12.65 -1.74 11.41
N ALA A 239 -12.62 -1.56 12.73
CA ALA A 239 -12.64 -0.24 13.37
C ALA A 239 -11.36 0.57 13.11
N GLU A 240 -10.19 -0.06 13.18
CA GLU A 240 -8.91 0.57 12.87
C GLU A 240 -8.82 0.95 11.38
N GLN A 241 -9.23 0.05 10.49
CA GLN A 241 -9.31 0.29 9.05
C GLN A 241 -10.30 1.42 8.71
N ALA A 242 -11.47 1.41 9.35
CA ALA A 242 -12.48 2.45 9.17
C ALA A 242 -11.99 3.83 9.63
N THR A 243 -11.11 3.89 10.63
CA THR A 243 -10.50 5.15 11.08
C THR A 243 -9.59 5.74 9.99
N ILE A 244 -8.72 4.93 9.39
CA ILE A 244 -7.87 5.36 8.26
C ILE A 244 -8.75 5.81 7.08
N ALA A 245 -9.76 5.00 6.73
CA ALA A 245 -10.65 5.30 5.62
C ALA A 245 -11.40 6.62 5.83
N LYS A 246 -11.98 6.84 7.01
CA LYS A 246 -12.69 8.06 7.36
C LYS A 246 -11.80 9.31 7.24
N ASP A 247 -10.60 9.24 7.80
CA ASP A 247 -9.66 10.37 7.74
C ASP A 247 -9.23 10.66 6.29
N PHE A 248 -8.96 9.61 5.50
CA PHE A 248 -8.54 9.79 4.10
C PHE A 248 -9.68 10.22 3.18
N ASP A 249 -10.91 9.81 3.44
CA ASP A 249 -12.09 10.26 2.69
C ASP A 249 -12.39 11.74 2.93
N LYS A 250 -12.16 12.24 4.15
CA LYS A 250 -12.21 13.67 4.45
C LYS A 250 -11.21 14.45 3.58
N VAL A 251 -9.96 14.00 3.52
CA VAL A 251 -8.92 14.62 2.70
C VAL A 251 -9.27 14.51 1.20
N ALA A 252 -9.77 13.37 0.74
CA ALA A 252 -10.15 13.17 -0.66
C ALA A 252 -11.31 14.11 -1.07
N ALA A 253 -12.29 14.32 -0.20
CA ALA A 253 -13.38 15.26 -0.43
C ALA A 253 -12.88 16.71 -0.51
N TRP A 254 -11.97 17.10 0.38
CA TRP A 254 -11.32 18.41 0.34
C TRP A 254 -10.54 18.59 -0.96
N ALA A 255 -9.71 17.61 -1.33
CA ALA A 255 -8.86 17.63 -2.52
C ALA A 255 -9.68 17.74 -3.82
N LYS A 256 -10.80 17.02 -3.89
CA LYS A 256 -11.76 17.12 -5.00
C LYS A 256 -12.37 18.51 -5.11
N THR A 257 -12.77 19.11 -3.99
CA THR A 257 -13.38 20.45 -3.95
C THR A 257 -12.38 21.53 -4.40
N HIS A 258 -11.13 21.43 -3.96
CA HIS A 258 -10.08 22.40 -4.25
C HIS A 258 -9.30 22.09 -5.55
N HIS A 259 -9.63 21.00 -6.24
CA HIS A 259 -8.94 20.54 -7.44
C HIS A 259 -7.42 20.44 -7.24
N ARG A 260 -7.02 19.71 -6.20
CA ARG A 260 -5.60 19.47 -5.88
C ARG A 260 -5.32 17.97 -5.76
N PRO A 261 -4.21 17.48 -6.34
CA PRO A 261 -3.74 16.13 -6.04
C PRO A 261 -3.14 16.08 -4.62
N VAL A 262 -3.16 14.89 -4.03
CA VAL A 262 -2.67 14.64 -2.68
C VAL A 262 -1.41 13.77 -2.70
N PHE A 263 -0.45 14.16 -1.88
CA PHE A 263 0.75 13.43 -1.52
C PHE A 263 0.70 13.12 -0.02
N LEU A 264 0.84 11.85 0.37
CA LEU A 264 1.02 11.48 1.78
C LEU A 264 2.52 11.55 2.10
N GLY A 265 2.99 12.70 2.56
CA GLY A 265 4.42 13.00 2.69
C GLY A 265 5.15 12.17 3.74
N GLU A 266 4.43 11.78 4.79
CA GLU A 266 4.96 10.92 5.84
C GLU A 266 3.90 10.04 6.47
N PHE A 267 4.29 8.79 6.74
CA PHE A 267 3.55 7.82 7.54
C PHE A 267 4.50 6.69 7.96
N GLY A 268 4.08 5.93 8.97
CA GLY A 268 4.77 4.72 9.41
C GLY A 268 4.60 4.49 10.92
N ALA A 269 5.38 3.55 11.46
CA ALA A 269 5.44 3.30 12.89
C ALA A 269 6.87 3.03 13.36
N TYR A 270 7.21 3.62 14.51
CA TYR A 270 8.49 3.60 15.20
C TYR A 270 8.95 2.18 15.55
N ASP A 271 10.26 1.97 15.59
CA ASP A 271 10.90 0.65 15.69
C ASP A 271 10.62 -0.13 16.98
N LYS A 272 10.08 0.55 18.00
CA LYS A 272 9.66 -0.06 19.27
C LYS A 272 8.30 -0.75 19.20
N ALA A 273 7.50 -0.46 18.17
CA ALA A 273 6.26 -1.19 17.94
C ALA A 273 6.54 -2.62 17.45
N PRO A 274 5.68 -3.62 17.79
CA PRO A 274 5.85 -4.98 17.27
C PRO A 274 5.91 -5.00 15.74
N MET A 275 6.93 -5.66 15.16
CA MET A 275 7.21 -5.65 13.71
C MET A 275 5.99 -6.03 12.86
N GLU A 276 5.27 -7.07 13.27
CA GLU A 276 4.06 -7.53 12.59
C GLU A 276 2.96 -6.45 12.56
N SER A 277 2.80 -5.68 13.65
CA SER A 277 1.86 -4.56 13.70
C SER A 277 2.33 -3.40 12.81
N ARG A 278 3.64 -3.13 12.78
CA ARG A 278 4.23 -2.09 11.93
C ARG A 278 4.01 -2.39 10.45
N ALA A 279 4.28 -3.62 10.02
CA ALA A 279 4.08 -4.06 8.65
C ALA A 279 2.60 -3.97 8.24
N ARG A 280 1.67 -4.45 9.08
CA ARG A 280 0.23 -4.34 8.82
C ARG A 280 -0.26 -2.89 8.71
N TYR A 281 0.14 -2.03 9.65
CA TYR A 281 -0.22 -0.61 9.61
C TYR A 281 0.33 0.07 8.37
N THR A 282 1.60 -0.20 8.04
CA THR A 282 2.28 0.36 6.88
C THR A 282 1.58 -0.05 5.57
N ASP A 283 1.22 -1.33 5.41
CA ASP A 283 0.45 -1.80 4.26
C ASP A 283 -0.92 -1.12 4.22
N ALA A 284 -1.68 -1.11 5.33
CA ALA A 284 -3.00 -0.52 5.39
C ALA A 284 -3.02 0.95 4.97
N VAL A 285 -2.09 1.76 5.49
CA VAL A 285 -1.99 3.19 5.14
C VAL A 285 -1.56 3.37 3.68
N ALA A 286 -0.55 2.63 3.21
CA ALA A 286 -0.09 2.72 1.82
C ALA A 286 -1.19 2.30 0.82
N ARG A 287 -1.89 1.18 1.09
CA ARG A 287 -3.02 0.72 0.27
C ARG A 287 -4.18 1.71 0.29
N ALA A 288 -4.49 2.31 1.44
CA ALA A 288 -5.54 3.32 1.54
C ALA A 288 -5.22 4.59 0.73
N ALA A 289 -3.96 5.02 0.71
CA ALA A 289 -3.51 6.14 -0.13
C ALA A 289 -3.59 5.77 -1.62
N GLU A 290 -3.05 4.60 -2.01
CA GLU A 290 -3.04 4.14 -3.40
C GLU A 290 -4.45 3.92 -3.97
N ALA A 291 -5.40 3.42 -3.16
CA ALA A 291 -6.81 3.27 -3.56
C ALA A 291 -7.48 4.60 -3.92
N ARG A 292 -6.94 5.73 -3.42
CA ARG A 292 -7.40 7.09 -3.73
C ARG A 292 -6.55 7.77 -4.80
N GLY A 293 -5.59 7.05 -5.40
CA GLY A 293 -4.68 7.56 -6.42
C GLY A 293 -3.63 8.53 -5.88
N TRP A 294 -3.34 8.49 -4.58
CA TRP A 294 -2.33 9.36 -3.97
C TRP A 294 -0.93 8.77 -4.14
N SER A 295 0.05 9.65 -4.29
CA SER A 295 1.45 9.31 -4.09
C SER A 295 1.80 9.41 -2.60
N TRP A 296 2.89 8.80 -2.17
CA TRP A 296 3.28 8.80 -0.77
C TRP A 296 4.79 8.66 -0.58
N ALA A 297 5.31 9.12 0.56
CA ALA A 297 6.68 8.83 1.00
C ALA A 297 6.70 8.24 2.41
N TYR A 298 7.30 7.05 2.54
CA TYR A 298 7.43 6.39 3.85
C TYR A 298 8.45 7.12 4.72
N TRP A 299 8.12 7.34 5.99
CA TRP A 299 9.09 7.75 7.01
C TRP A 299 9.59 6.48 7.71
N GLN A 300 10.87 6.08 7.63
CA GLN A 300 11.98 6.66 6.85
C GLN A 300 12.99 5.59 6.42
N PHE A 301 13.87 5.93 5.47
CA PHE A 301 14.83 5.00 4.87
C PHE A 301 15.71 4.30 5.91
N ASP A 302 16.30 5.02 6.85
CA ASP A 302 17.14 4.47 7.91
C ASP A 302 16.74 5.05 9.29
N SER A 303 17.45 4.67 10.36
CA SER A 303 17.20 5.09 11.76
C SER A 303 16.06 4.35 12.45
N ASP A 304 14.92 4.99 12.71
CA ASP A 304 14.01 4.60 13.79
C ASP A 304 12.60 4.21 13.35
N PHE A 305 12.22 4.53 12.11
CA PHE A 305 11.12 3.86 11.41
C PHE A 305 11.66 2.85 10.38
N VAL A 306 12.92 3.02 9.96
CA VAL A 306 13.81 2.04 9.33
C VAL A 306 13.17 1.10 8.29
N LEU A 307 13.26 1.51 7.02
CA LEU A 307 13.06 0.62 5.87
C LEU A 307 14.32 -0.21 5.56
N TYR A 308 15.50 0.38 5.73
CA TYR A 308 16.80 -0.19 5.41
C TYR A 308 17.78 0.05 6.57
N ASP A 309 18.33 -1.04 7.09
CA ASP A 309 19.36 -0.97 8.11
C ASP A 309 20.72 -0.82 7.41
N ILE A 310 21.19 0.43 7.31
CA ILE A 310 22.49 0.74 6.68
C ILE A 310 23.65 0.04 7.41
N GLN A 311 23.56 -0.18 8.73
CA GLN A 311 24.63 -0.84 9.48
C GLN A 311 24.72 -2.33 9.15
N ARG A 312 23.57 -2.99 8.97
CA ARG A 312 23.48 -4.40 8.57
C ARG A 312 23.51 -4.62 7.06
N ASP A 313 23.46 -3.54 6.28
CA ASP A 313 23.36 -3.56 4.82
C ASP A 313 22.17 -4.40 4.31
N ALA A 314 21.02 -4.29 4.98
CA ALA A 314 19.87 -5.16 4.74
C ALA A 314 18.53 -4.42 4.82
N TRP A 315 17.57 -4.87 4.01
CA TRP A 315 16.17 -4.44 4.11
C TRP A 315 15.54 -4.93 5.41
N VAL A 316 14.68 -4.11 5.99
CA VAL A 316 13.67 -4.59 6.94
C VAL A 316 12.54 -5.18 6.13
N GLU A 317 12.69 -6.46 5.78
CA GLU A 317 11.87 -7.15 4.77
C GLU A 317 10.35 -7.04 5.02
N PRO A 318 9.81 -7.18 6.24
CA PRO A 318 8.38 -6.98 6.48
C PRO A 318 7.87 -5.58 6.11
N ILE A 319 8.68 -4.53 6.35
CA ILE A 319 8.34 -3.15 5.98
C ILE A 319 8.47 -2.95 4.48
N ARG A 320 9.55 -3.46 3.86
CA ARG A 320 9.73 -3.41 2.40
C ARG A 320 8.56 -4.06 1.66
N GLN A 321 8.11 -5.23 2.12
CA GLN A 321 6.97 -5.95 1.54
C GLN A 321 5.64 -5.23 1.75
N ALA A 322 5.45 -4.56 2.89
CA ALA A 322 4.26 -3.73 3.14
C ALA A 322 4.19 -2.52 2.20
N LEU A 323 5.33 -1.90 1.93
CA LEU A 323 5.43 -0.71 1.06
C LEU A 323 5.39 -1.07 -0.43
N VAL A 324 6.13 -2.10 -0.83
CA VAL A 324 6.23 -2.57 -2.21
C VAL A 324 5.94 -4.06 -2.27
N PRO A 325 4.65 -4.46 -2.14
CA PRO A 325 4.28 -5.86 -2.16
C PRO A 325 4.60 -6.49 -3.51
N LYS A 326 5.16 -7.70 -3.48
CA LYS A 326 5.32 -8.52 -4.67
C LYS A 326 3.93 -8.83 -5.23
N THR A 327 3.73 -8.66 -6.54
CA THR A 327 2.54 -9.18 -7.20
C THR A 327 2.63 -10.71 -7.23
N LEU A 328 1.65 -11.38 -6.62
CA LEU A 328 1.58 -12.84 -6.60
C LEU A 328 1.00 -13.34 -7.92
N ARG A 329 1.62 -14.37 -8.49
CA ARG A 329 1.21 -15.01 -9.74
C ARG A 329 0.35 -16.22 -9.41
N VAL A 330 -0.94 -16.12 -9.69
CA VAL A 330 -1.96 -17.14 -9.42
C VAL A 330 -2.24 -17.94 -10.68
N LEU A 331 -2.19 -19.26 -10.60
CA LEU A 331 -2.88 -20.12 -11.58
C LEU A 331 -4.29 -20.41 -11.06
N LEU A 332 -5.31 -19.83 -11.70
CA LEU A 332 -6.71 -19.98 -11.31
C LEU A 332 -7.34 -21.10 -12.13
N THR A 333 -7.64 -22.24 -11.49
CA THR A 333 -8.33 -23.34 -12.17
C THR A 333 -9.83 -23.12 -12.15
N ILE A 334 -10.47 -23.38 -13.28
CA ILE A 334 -11.91 -23.26 -13.49
C ILE A 334 -12.42 -24.46 -14.30
N GLY A 335 -13.71 -24.76 -14.22
CA GLY A 335 -14.36 -25.78 -15.03
C GLY A 335 -15.15 -26.79 -14.21
N GLY A 336 -15.88 -27.69 -14.88
CA GLY A 336 -16.70 -28.71 -14.21
C GLY A 336 -18.02 -28.22 -13.61
N HIS A 337 -18.15 -26.92 -13.29
CA HIS A 337 -19.38 -26.29 -12.83
C HIS A 337 -19.55 -24.88 -13.45
N GLY A 338 -20.80 -24.44 -13.65
CA GLY A 338 -21.11 -23.15 -14.25
C GLY A 338 -21.10 -22.03 -13.20
N PHE A 339 -20.69 -20.82 -13.61
CA PHE A 339 -20.67 -19.63 -12.75
C PHE A 339 -20.81 -18.35 -13.58
N GLN A 340 -21.08 -17.22 -12.92
CA GLN A 340 -21.21 -15.89 -13.53
C GLN A 340 -19.84 -15.34 -13.95
N GLN A 341 -19.34 -15.74 -15.12
CA GLN A 341 -17.95 -15.46 -15.54
C GLN A 341 -17.57 -13.97 -15.54
N LYS A 342 -18.46 -13.09 -16.01
CA LYS A 342 -18.16 -11.66 -16.13
C LYS A 342 -17.88 -11.06 -14.75
N GLU A 343 -18.78 -11.28 -13.82
CA GLU A 343 -18.69 -10.80 -12.44
C GLU A 343 -17.52 -11.45 -11.70
N PHE A 344 -17.29 -12.75 -11.93
CA PHE A 344 -16.17 -13.48 -11.32
C PHE A 344 -14.82 -12.91 -11.74
N PHE A 345 -14.60 -12.69 -13.05
CA PHE A 345 -13.33 -12.14 -13.51
C PHE A 345 -13.18 -10.66 -13.14
N ALA A 346 -14.27 -9.88 -13.10
CA ALA A 346 -14.21 -8.52 -12.57
C ALA A 346 -13.81 -8.49 -11.08
N PHE A 347 -14.24 -9.48 -10.29
CA PHE A 347 -13.79 -9.66 -8.92
C PHE A 347 -12.28 -9.94 -8.85
N TRP A 348 -11.76 -10.88 -9.67
CA TRP A 348 -10.33 -11.20 -9.73
C TRP A 348 -9.46 -10.04 -10.22
N ASP A 349 -9.91 -9.31 -11.25
CA ASP A 349 -9.21 -8.15 -11.81
C ASP A 349 -9.09 -7.01 -10.77
N ALA A 350 -9.99 -6.98 -9.78
CA ALA A 350 -9.98 -6.00 -8.69
C ALA A 350 -9.12 -6.41 -7.49
N LEU A 351 -8.54 -7.62 -7.46
CA LEU A 351 -7.75 -8.08 -6.31
C LEU A 351 -6.34 -7.43 -6.30
N PRO A 352 -6.01 -6.62 -5.28
CA PRO A 352 -4.74 -5.90 -5.26
C PRO A 352 -3.55 -6.82 -5.01
N GLY A 353 -2.48 -6.62 -5.78
CA GLY A 353 -1.23 -7.39 -5.62
C GLY A 353 -1.32 -8.84 -6.11
N VAL A 354 -2.33 -9.15 -6.92
CA VAL A 354 -2.51 -10.45 -7.56
C VAL A 354 -2.56 -10.27 -9.06
N SER A 355 -1.86 -11.16 -9.78
CA SER A 355 -2.04 -11.40 -11.20
C SER A 355 -2.46 -12.85 -11.37
N TYR A 356 -3.36 -13.14 -12.31
CA TYR A 356 -3.85 -14.50 -12.48
C TYR A 356 -3.84 -14.94 -13.94
N THR A 357 -3.62 -16.23 -14.15
CA THR A 357 -3.80 -16.91 -15.44
C THR A 357 -4.87 -17.98 -15.29
N LYS A 358 -5.81 -18.01 -16.23
CA LYS A 358 -6.92 -18.97 -16.24
C LYS A 358 -6.42 -20.34 -16.72
N CYS A 359 -6.83 -21.39 -16.03
CA CYS A 359 -6.57 -22.79 -16.38
C CYS A 359 -7.91 -23.54 -16.49
N GLU A 360 -8.35 -23.84 -17.72
CA GLU A 360 -9.58 -24.60 -17.96
C GLU A 360 -9.37 -26.09 -17.74
N LEU A 361 -10.00 -26.63 -16.71
CA LEU A 361 -9.99 -28.05 -16.43
C LEU A 361 -11.23 -28.76 -17.02
N PRO A 362 -11.08 -30.03 -17.45
CA PRO A 362 -9.87 -30.86 -17.42
C PRO A 362 -8.91 -30.63 -18.61
N LYS A 363 -9.23 -29.73 -19.55
CA LYS A 363 -8.48 -29.55 -20.81
C LYS A 363 -7.00 -29.23 -20.59
N GLN A 364 -6.67 -28.48 -19.54
CA GLN A 364 -5.32 -28.00 -19.24
C GLN A 364 -4.71 -28.65 -17.99
N ALA A 365 -5.23 -29.80 -17.55
CA ALA A 365 -4.74 -30.49 -16.35
C ALA A 365 -3.25 -30.85 -16.42
N ASP A 366 -2.67 -31.03 -17.61
CA ASP A 366 -1.25 -31.36 -17.82
C ASP A 366 -0.28 -30.21 -17.47
N LEU A 367 -0.81 -29.01 -17.16
CA LEU A 367 -0.04 -27.90 -16.57
C LEU A 367 0.27 -28.13 -15.09
N LEU A 368 -0.55 -28.92 -14.38
CA LEU A 368 -0.47 -29.12 -12.93
C LEU A 368 0.61 -30.15 -12.57
N LYS A 369 1.87 -29.82 -12.84
CA LYS A 369 3.05 -30.68 -12.63
C LYS A 369 4.29 -29.89 -12.17
N PRO A 370 5.33 -30.54 -11.62
CA PRO A 370 6.57 -29.87 -11.23
C PRO A 370 7.18 -29.01 -12.34
N GLY A 371 7.73 -27.85 -11.96
CA GLY A 371 8.16 -26.78 -12.85
C GLY A 371 7.21 -25.59 -12.82
N LEU A 372 5.92 -25.82 -12.52
CA LEU A 372 4.91 -24.76 -12.43
C LEU A 372 5.23 -23.73 -11.33
N GLU A 373 5.86 -24.14 -10.24
CA GLU A 373 6.25 -23.27 -9.11
C GLU A 373 7.26 -22.18 -9.49
N LYS A 374 7.88 -22.29 -10.66
CA LYS A 374 8.76 -21.25 -11.22
C LYS A 374 7.95 -20.14 -11.89
N GLU A 375 6.79 -20.48 -12.44
CA GLU A 375 5.91 -19.58 -13.19
C GLU A 375 4.80 -18.98 -12.32
N TYR A 376 4.34 -19.73 -11.31
CA TYR A 376 3.26 -19.32 -10.41
C TYR A 376 3.66 -19.51 -8.96
N ASP A 377 3.20 -18.62 -8.09
CA ASP A 377 3.46 -18.67 -6.66
C ASP A 377 2.40 -19.54 -5.94
N VAL A 378 1.16 -19.56 -6.46
CA VAL A 378 0.00 -20.25 -5.86
C VAL A 378 -0.96 -20.78 -6.93
N ILE A 379 -1.65 -21.87 -6.61
CA ILE A 379 -2.79 -22.39 -7.37
C ILE A 379 -4.06 -22.10 -6.59
N VAL A 380 -5.07 -21.53 -7.25
CA VAL A 380 -6.39 -21.32 -6.67
C VAL A 380 -7.41 -22.19 -7.40
N LEU A 381 -8.03 -23.12 -6.66
CA LEU A 381 -9.01 -24.06 -7.20
C LEU A 381 -10.42 -23.49 -7.12
N TYR A 382 -10.99 -23.17 -8.28
CA TYR A 382 -12.40 -22.80 -8.46
C TYR A 382 -13.05 -23.70 -9.52
N ASP A 383 -12.73 -25.00 -9.49
CA ASP A 383 -13.25 -25.99 -10.41
C ASP A 383 -13.97 -27.13 -9.67
N MET A 384 -14.76 -27.91 -10.40
CA MET A 384 -15.48 -29.09 -9.92
C MET A 384 -15.29 -30.28 -10.87
N VAL A 385 -14.10 -30.46 -11.43
CA VAL A 385 -13.90 -31.50 -12.43
C VAL A 385 -13.96 -32.90 -11.80
N LYS A 386 -14.58 -33.85 -12.51
CA LYS A 386 -14.85 -35.18 -11.94
C LYS A 386 -13.60 -36.00 -11.68
N LYS A 387 -12.60 -35.94 -12.57
CA LYS A 387 -11.46 -36.86 -12.52
C LYS A 387 -10.24 -36.34 -13.28
N PHE A 388 -9.08 -36.55 -12.68
CA PHE A 388 -7.78 -36.53 -13.34
C PHE A 388 -7.33 -37.95 -13.67
N THR A 389 -6.53 -38.11 -14.73
CA THR A 389 -5.89 -39.40 -15.03
C THR A 389 -4.89 -39.78 -13.92
N PRO A 390 -4.53 -41.06 -13.76
CA PRO A 390 -3.52 -41.47 -12.77
C PRO A 390 -2.19 -40.70 -12.91
N GLU A 391 -1.78 -40.38 -14.14
CA GLU A 391 -0.57 -39.61 -14.43
C GLU A 391 -0.70 -38.17 -13.94
N GLN A 392 -1.85 -37.53 -14.20
CA GLN A 392 -2.17 -36.18 -13.73
C GLN A 392 -2.25 -36.11 -12.20
N GLN A 393 -2.86 -37.11 -11.56
CA GLN A 393 -2.90 -37.22 -10.10
C GLN A 393 -1.50 -37.29 -9.49
N LYS A 394 -0.64 -38.16 -10.05
CA LYS A 394 0.77 -38.30 -9.62
C LYS A 394 1.54 -37.00 -9.84
N ALA A 395 1.33 -36.33 -10.97
CA ALA A 395 1.98 -35.06 -11.29
C ALA A 395 1.55 -33.94 -10.32
N PHE A 396 0.26 -33.83 -10.01
CA PHE A 396 -0.23 -32.81 -9.08
C PHE A 396 0.30 -33.04 -7.66
N VAL A 397 0.30 -34.29 -7.18
CA VAL A 397 0.92 -34.64 -5.88
C VAL A 397 2.40 -34.27 -5.86
N ALA A 398 3.15 -34.60 -6.92
CA ALA A 398 4.57 -34.25 -7.02
C ALA A 398 4.80 -32.73 -7.05
N LEU A 399 3.91 -31.97 -7.69
CA LEU A 399 3.94 -30.51 -7.68
C LEU A 399 3.75 -29.95 -6.26
N LEU A 400 2.81 -30.47 -5.47
CA LEU A 400 2.62 -30.03 -4.08
C LEU A 400 3.84 -30.35 -3.19
N GLN A 401 4.65 -31.36 -3.54
CA GLN A 401 5.93 -31.60 -2.86
C GLN A 401 6.97 -30.49 -3.12
N THR A 402 6.80 -29.63 -4.13
CA THR A 402 7.70 -28.48 -4.36
C THR A 402 7.44 -27.32 -3.40
N GLY A 403 6.28 -27.31 -2.73
CA GLY A 403 5.85 -26.24 -1.83
C GLY A 403 5.27 -25.02 -2.56
N ILE A 404 4.60 -25.23 -3.70
CA ILE A 404 3.71 -24.23 -4.30
C ILE A 404 2.49 -24.01 -3.39
N GLY A 405 2.01 -22.77 -3.24
CA GLY A 405 0.81 -22.50 -2.42
C GLY A 405 -0.44 -23.13 -3.05
N LEU A 406 -1.41 -23.53 -2.23
CA LEU A 406 -2.71 -24.02 -2.70
C LEU A 406 -3.87 -23.39 -1.91
N VAL A 407 -4.84 -22.83 -2.62
CA VAL A 407 -6.10 -22.37 -2.03
C VAL A 407 -7.25 -23.05 -2.77
N ALA A 408 -8.08 -23.79 -2.07
CA ALA A 408 -9.26 -24.45 -2.58
C ALA A 408 -10.51 -23.65 -2.19
N THR A 409 -11.43 -23.46 -3.13
CA THR A 409 -12.63 -22.63 -2.90
C THR A 409 -13.90 -23.32 -3.36
N HIS A 410 -14.95 -23.19 -2.56
CA HIS A 410 -16.33 -23.54 -2.88
C HIS A 410 -16.49 -24.88 -3.60
N HIS A 411 -16.74 -24.84 -4.92
CA HIS A 411 -16.96 -26.01 -5.75
C HIS A 411 -15.84 -27.05 -5.71
N SER A 412 -14.60 -26.64 -5.40
CA SER A 412 -13.45 -27.54 -5.36
C SER A 412 -13.59 -28.64 -4.31
N LEU A 413 -14.47 -28.49 -3.31
CA LEU A 413 -14.77 -29.56 -2.34
C LEU A 413 -15.44 -30.77 -2.99
N GLY A 414 -16.20 -30.54 -4.07
CA GLY A 414 -16.89 -31.59 -4.83
C GLY A 414 -16.15 -32.09 -6.06
N ALA A 415 -14.93 -31.60 -6.31
CA ALA A 415 -14.06 -32.10 -7.38
C ALA A 415 -13.47 -33.48 -7.03
N HIS A 416 -13.04 -34.20 -8.06
CA HIS A 416 -12.24 -35.43 -7.94
C HIS A 416 -12.82 -36.51 -7.01
N ASP A 417 -14.13 -36.79 -7.11
CA ASP A 417 -14.87 -37.69 -6.20
C ASP A 417 -14.20 -39.07 -6.02
N ASP A 418 -13.69 -39.66 -7.11
CA ASP A 418 -13.04 -40.98 -7.10
C ASP A 418 -11.55 -40.96 -6.70
N TRP A 419 -11.02 -39.84 -6.18
CA TRP A 419 -9.61 -39.69 -5.83
C TRP A 419 -9.41 -39.45 -4.32
N PRO A 420 -9.21 -40.50 -3.51
CA PRO A 420 -9.07 -40.37 -2.05
C PRO A 420 -7.91 -39.47 -1.60
N GLU A 421 -6.85 -39.35 -2.40
CA GLU A 421 -5.72 -38.49 -2.05
C GLU A 421 -6.09 -37.00 -2.12
N TYR A 422 -7.02 -36.61 -3.01
CA TYR A 422 -7.51 -35.23 -3.10
C TYR A 422 -8.17 -34.77 -1.79
N THR A 423 -8.94 -35.65 -1.16
CA THR A 423 -9.54 -35.41 0.16
C THR A 423 -8.48 -35.10 1.22
N LYS A 424 -7.31 -35.76 1.16
CA LYS A 424 -6.18 -35.45 2.06
C LYS A 424 -5.48 -34.14 1.69
N ILE A 425 -5.38 -33.83 0.41
CA ILE A 425 -4.77 -32.59 -0.09
C ILE A 425 -5.52 -31.37 0.45
N ILE A 426 -6.85 -31.31 0.25
CA ILE A 426 -7.64 -30.14 0.66
C ILE A 426 -8.20 -30.24 2.09
N GLY A 427 -8.11 -31.42 2.72
CA GLY A 427 -8.58 -31.64 4.08
C GLY A 427 -10.11 -31.76 4.23
N GLY A 428 -10.83 -32.06 3.14
CA GLY A 428 -12.28 -32.24 3.16
C GLY A 428 -12.82 -32.87 1.88
N LYS A 429 -14.10 -33.24 1.89
CA LYS A 429 -14.78 -33.86 0.74
C LYS A 429 -16.29 -33.60 0.75
N TYR A 430 -16.82 -33.23 -0.41
CA TYR A 430 -18.26 -33.31 -0.66
C TYR A 430 -18.62 -34.76 -0.99
N VAL A 431 -19.51 -35.35 -0.21
CA VAL A 431 -19.86 -36.77 -0.29
C VAL A 431 -21.01 -36.94 -1.28
N HIS A 432 -20.71 -37.32 -2.52
CA HIS A 432 -21.74 -37.52 -3.57
C HIS A 432 -22.58 -38.78 -3.34
N LYS A 433 -21.98 -39.81 -2.73
CA LYS A 433 -22.61 -41.10 -2.45
C LYS A 433 -22.19 -41.59 -1.07
N PRO A 434 -23.04 -42.36 -0.36
CA PRO A 434 -22.66 -42.96 0.90
C PRO A 434 -21.29 -43.64 0.82
N THR A 435 -20.41 -43.32 1.76
CA THR A 435 -19.02 -43.81 1.77
C THR A 435 -18.52 -43.92 3.21
N THR A 436 -17.49 -44.74 3.42
CA THR A 436 -16.79 -44.82 4.71
C THR A 436 -15.55 -43.94 4.67
N LEU A 437 -15.43 -42.99 5.59
CA LEU A 437 -14.25 -42.12 5.79
C LEU A 437 -13.83 -42.22 7.25
N ASP A 438 -12.54 -42.40 7.52
CA ASP A 438 -11.98 -42.61 8.88
C ASP A 438 -12.72 -43.66 9.73
N GLY A 439 -13.17 -44.73 9.08
CA GLY A 439 -13.90 -45.82 9.75
C GLY A 439 -15.33 -45.46 10.17
N ARG A 440 -15.88 -44.33 9.71
CA ARG A 440 -17.26 -43.90 9.94
C ARG A 440 -18.04 -43.85 8.63
N GLU A 441 -19.31 -44.22 8.66
CA GLU A 441 -20.19 -44.05 7.52
C GLU A 441 -20.63 -42.59 7.39
N HIS A 442 -20.53 -42.05 6.18
CA HIS A 442 -21.01 -40.73 5.82
C HIS A 442 -22.10 -40.87 4.76
N GLY A 443 -23.26 -40.26 5.05
CA GLY A 443 -24.33 -40.10 4.07
C GLY A 443 -23.97 -39.07 3.00
N PRO A 444 -24.81 -38.91 1.95
CA PRO A 444 -24.58 -37.90 0.94
C PRO A 444 -24.64 -36.48 1.54
N SER A 445 -23.75 -35.62 1.06
CA SER A 445 -23.77 -34.19 1.35
C SER A 445 -25.03 -33.54 0.76
N SER A 446 -25.43 -32.41 1.34
CA SER A 446 -26.57 -31.60 0.91
C SER A 446 -26.12 -30.19 0.58
N TYR A 447 -26.98 -29.43 -0.10
CA TYR A 447 -26.74 -28.02 -0.37
C TYR A 447 -28.04 -27.21 -0.26
N ALA A 448 -27.92 -25.92 0.02
CA ALA A 448 -29.02 -24.95 -0.01
C ALA A 448 -28.49 -23.63 -0.58
N HIS A 449 -29.07 -23.17 -1.70
CA HIS A 449 -28.76 -21.87 -2.29
C HIS A 449 -29.37 -20.72 -1.49
N ASP A 450 -28.88 -19.51 -1.72
CA ASP A 450 -29.48 -18.27 -1.23
C ASP A 450 -29.56 -18.18 0.31
N GLN A 451 -28.53 -18.64 1.00
CA GLN A 451 -28.49 -18.67 2.46
C GLN A 451 -27.70 -17.49 3.02
N GLU A 452 -28.17 -16.96 4.15
CA GLU A 452 -27.43 -15.99 4.96
C GLU A 452 -26.66 -16.75 6.05
N LEU A 453 -25.36 -16.90 5.84
CA LEU A 453 -24.47 -17.59 6.77
C LEU A 453 -23.88 -16.60 7.77
N ARG A 454 -24.16 -16.82 9.06
CA ARG A 454 -23.43 -16.16 10.13
C ARG A 454 -22.09 -16.88 10.33
N VAL A 455 -21.01 -16.20 10.02
CA VAL A 455 -19.65 -16.71 10.10
C VAL A 455 -19.01 -16.26 11.41
N THR A 456 -18.52 -17.22 12.18
CA THR A 456 -17.76 -16.98 13.41
C THR A 456 -16.28 -17.22 13.16
N ILE A 457 -15.43 -16.30 13.61
CA ILE A 457 -13.98 -16.46 13.56
C ILE A 457 -13.53 -17.41 14.70
N ALA A 458 -13.24 -18.66 14.35
CA ALA A 458 -12.87 -19.71 15.31
C ALA A 458 -11.45 -19.52 15.86
N ASP A 459 -10.49 -19.20 14.99
CA ASP A 459 -9.14 -18.80 15.39
C ASP A 459 -8.94 -17.31 15.10
N LYS A 460 -8.87 -16.49 16.15
CA LYS A 460 -8.67 -15.03 16.05
C LYS A 460 -7.20 -14.61 15.97
N GLN A 461 -6.26 -15.55 16.06
CA GLN A 461 -4.82 -15.31 16.07
C GLN A 461 -4.15 -15.72 14.75
N HIS A 462 -4.76 -16.64 13.99
CA HIS A 462 -4.22 -17.09 12.71
C HIS A 462 -3.99 -15.91 11.74
N PRO A 463 -2.88 -15.88 10.97
CA PRO A 463 -2.59 -14.77 10.05
C PRO A 463 -3.71 -14.46 9.04
N ILE A 464 -4.51 -15.46 8.65
CA ILE A 464 -5.65 -15.28 7.74
C ILE A 464 -6.81 -14.52 8.40
N THR A 465 -7.07 -14.75 9.68
CA THR A 465 -8.30 -14.30 10.36
C THR A 465 -8.04 -13.26 11.45
N ARG A 466 -6.79 -13.02 11.83
CA ARG A 466 -6.43 -12.05 12.87
C ARG A 466 -6.94 -10.66 12.53
N GLY A 467 -7.62 -10.05 13.50
CA GLY A 467 -8.25 -8.74 13.37
C GLY A 467 -9.63 -8.76 12.69
N LEU A 468 -10.05 -9.85 12.06
CA LEU A 468 -11.39 -9.94 11.49
C LEU A 468 -12.44 -10.10 12.60
N ALA A 469 -13.57 -9.43 12.44
CA ALA A 469 -14.76 -9.68 13.22
C ALA A 469 -15.58 -10.82 12.61
N ASP A 470 -16.50 -11.37 13.41
CA ASP A 470 -17.56 -12.23 12.89
C ASP A 470 -18.39 -11.44 11.86
N PHE A 471 -18.81 -12.10 10.78
CA PHE A 471 -19.49 -11.43 9.67
C PHE A 471 -20.62 -12.30 9.11
N THR A 472 -21.49 -11.68 8.31
CA THR A 472 -22.52 -12.40 7.57
C THR A 472 -22.17 -12.40 6.09
N ILE A 473 -22.46 -13.52 5.41
CA ILE A 473 -22.31 -13.65 3.97
C ILE A 473 -23.52 -14.36 3.36
N HIS A 474 -23.97 -13.85 2.22
CA HIS A 474 -24.96 -14.50 1.37
C HIS A 474 -24.25 -15.46 0.43
N ASP A 475 -24.52 -16.77 0.55
CA ASP A 475 -23.87 -17.79 -0.27
C ASP A 475 -24.70 -19.10 -0.35
N GLU A 476 -24.13 -20.13 -0.97
CA GLU A 476 -24.61 -21.51 -0.91
C GLU A 476 -24.06 -22.22 0.35
N ALA A 477 -24.97 -22.83 1.12
CA ALA A 477 -24.62 -23.67 2.26
C ALA A 477 -24.40 -25.12 1.83
N TYR A 478 -23.30 -25.76 2.26
CA TYR A 478 -23.15 -27.22 2.17
C TYR A 478 -23.39 -27.88 3.51
N GLY A 479 -24.17 -28.96 3.54
CA GLY A 479 -24.40 -29.80 4.72
C GLY A 479 -23.81 -31.20 4.53
N ASN A 480 -23.57 -31.92 5.62
CA ASN A 480 -23.10 -33.31 5.62
C ASN A 480 -21.83 -33.56 4.76
N PHE A 481 -20.98 -32.54 4.56
CA PHE A 481 -19.66 -32.73 3.95
C PHE A 481 -18.67 -33.24 5.00
N TYR A 482 -17.61 -33.88 4.52
CA TYR A 482 -16.55 -34.40 5.37
C TYR A 482 -15.45 -33.35 5.56
N VAL A 483 -14.99 -33.22 6.80
CA VAL A 483 -13.82 -32.43 7.20
C VAL A 483 -12.84 -33.38 7.86
N ALA A 484 -11.60 -33.38 7.40
CA ALA A 484 -10.60 -34.33 7.88
C ALA A 484 -10.19 -34.03 9.34
N PRO A 485 -9.98 -35.06 10.17
CA PRO A 485 -9.46 -34.84 11.52
C PRO A 485 -8.04 -34.25 11.43
N GLY A 486 -7.78 -33.20 12.21
CA GLY A 486 -6.47 -32.56 12.30
C GLY A 486 -6.23 -31.40 11.34
N VAL A 487 -7.22 -31.02 10.51
CA VAL A 487 -7.19 -29.69 9.88
C VAL A 487 -7.32 -28.60 10.95
N HIS A 488 -6.77 -27.42 10.67
CA HIS A 488 -6.86 -26.28 11.58
C HIS A 488 -8.03 -25.38 11.18
N ILE A 489 -9.09 -25.38 11.99
CA ILE A 489 -10.33 -24.64 11.72
C ILE A 489 -10.12 -23.13 11.89
N LEU A 490 -10.52 -22.37 10.87
CA LEU A 490 -10.45 -20.91 10.87
C LEU A 490 -11.81 -20.26 11.10
N LEU A 491 -12.84 -20.80 10.44
CA LEU A 491 -14.19 -20.22 10.41
C LEU A 491 -15.24 -21.29 10.66
N THR A 492 -16.28 -20.93 11.41
CA THR A 492 -17.42 -21.81 11.70
C THR A 492 -18.75 -21.09 11.45
N THR A 493 -19.85 -21.85 11.36
CA THR A 493 -21.22 -21.33 11.35
C THR A 493 -22.15 -22.20 12.18
N ASP A 494 -23.24 -21.60 12.69
CA ASP A 494 -24.34 -22.27 13.37
C ASP A 494 -25.56 -22.49 12.45
N HIS A 495 -25.43 -22.22 11.14
CA HIS A 495 -26.53 -22.35 10.19
C HIS A 495 -27.01 -23.82 10.09
N PRO A 496 -28.32 -24.11 10.29
CA PRO A 496 -28.81 -25.48 10.46
C PRO A 496 -28.71 -26.36 9.20
N GLN A 497 -28.59 -25.76 8.02
CA GLN A 497 -28.41 -26.47 6.74
C GLN A 497 -26.95 -26.53 6.28
N CYS A 498 -26.02 -25.95 7.06
CA CYS A 498 -24.60 -25.94 6.75
C CYS A 498 -23.82 -26.83 7.74
N GLY A 499 -22.74 -27.45 7.28
CA GLY A 499 -21.74 -28.03 8.16
C GLY A 499 -21.09 -26.94 9.02
N HIS A 500 -20.74 -27.29 10.25
CA HIS A 500 -20.23 -26.33 11.23
C HIS A 500 -18.90 -25.69 10.82
N ASP A 501 -17.96 -26.49 10.29
CA ASP A 501 -16.60 -26.06 9.97
C ASP A 501 -16.49 -25.65 8.51
N ILE A 502 -16.31 -24.36 8.22
CA ILE A 502 -16.51 -23.78 6.88
C ILE A 502 -15.27 -23.14 6.26
N ALA A 503 -14.17 -23.05 6.99
CA ALA A 503 -12.85 -22.81 6.43
C ALA A 503 -11.77 -23.38 7.32
N TRP A 504 -10.71 -23.89 6.71
CA TRP A 504 -9.60 -24.51 7.44
C TRP A 504 -8.30 -24.40 6.67
N THR A 505 -7.22 -24.74 7.36
CA THR A 505 -5.90 -24.93 6.77
C THR A 505 -5.37 -26.33 7.04
N THR A 506 -4.54 -26.82 6.14
CA THR A 506 -3.80 -28.06 6.29
C THR A 506 -2.44 -27.95 5.60
N GLN A 507 -1.58 -28.94 5.80
CA GLN A 507 -0.29 -29.05 5.15
C GLN A 507 -0.28 -30.35 4.34
N TYR A 508 0.06 -30.26 3.06
CA TYR A 508 0.21 -31.43 2.21
C TYR A 508 1.58 -31.42 1.53
N GLY A 509 2.45 -32.36 1.91
CA GLY A 509 3.85 -32.30 1.53
C GLY A 509 4.49 -30.99 2.01
N ASN A 510 5.11 -30.26 1.08
CA ASN A 510 5.70 -28.94 1.37
C ASN A 510 4.73 -27.78 1.10
N SER A 511 3.51 -28.04 0.62
CA SER A 511 2.50 -27.02 0.33
C SER A 511 1.61 -26.72 1.53
N ARG A 512 1.48 -25.43 1.83
CA ARG A 512 0.42 -24.89 2.70
C ARG A 512 -0.88 -24.84 1.92
N VAL A 513 -1.95 -25.39 2.49
CA VAL A 513 -3.26 -25.50 1.86
C VAL A 513 -4.30 -24.78 2.69
N CYS A 514 -5.12 -23.94 2.06
CA CYS A 514 -6.30 -23.33 2.69
C CYS A 514 -7.54 -23.72 1.91
N TYR A 515 -8.62 -24.07 2.60
CA TYR A 515 -9.94 -24.24 2.01
C TYR A 515 -10.91 -23.18 2.54
N LEU A 516 -11.65 -22.56 1.63
CA LEU A 516 -12.74 -21.62 1.92
C LEU A 516 -14.03 -22.13 1.27
N ILE A 517 -15.10 -22.33 2.05
CA ILE A 517 -16.37 -22.83 1.49
C ILE A 517 -17.05 -21.85 0.54
N PHE A 518 -16.73 -20.55 0.64
CA PHE A 518 -17.49 -19.49 0.00
C PHE A 518 -17.12 -19.26 -1.46
N GLY A 519 -18.06 -18.69 -2.21
CA GLY A 519 -17.83 -18.16 -3.56
C GLY A 519 -18.79 -18.72 -4.62
N HIS A 520 -20.03 -19.09 -4.28
CA HIS A 520 -20.99 -19.63 -5.24
C HIS A 520 -21.33 -18.63 -6.37
N ASP A 521 -21.58 -17.38 -6.01
CA ASP A 521 -22.04 -16.35 -6.94
C ASP A 521 -21.52 -14.94 -6.63
N ASN A 522 -21.92 -13.98 -7.45
CA ASN A 522 -21.50 -12.59 -7.33
C ASN A 522 -21.79 -11.95 -5.97
N ARG A 523 -22.82 -12.36 -5.21
CA ARG A 523 -23.07 -11.81 -3.87
C ARG A 523 -21.94 -12.17 -2.91
N ALA A 524 -21.46 -13.40 -2.97
CA ALA A 524 -20.29 -13.83 -2.20
C ALA A 524 -19.03 -13.06 -2.64
N TRP A 525 -18.81 -12.92 -3.96
CA TRP A 525 -17.64 -12.21 -4.49
C TRP A 525 -17.66 -10.71 -4.17
N GLN A 526 -18.82 -10.08 -3.96
CA GLN A 526 -18.90 -8.69 -3.53
C GLN A 526 -18.69 -8.50 -2.02
N ASN A 527 -18.76 -9.56 -1.21
CA ASN A 527 -18.58 -9.46 0.24
C ASN A 527 -17.12 -9.09 0.58
N PRO A 528 -16.88 -7.95 1.26
CA PRO A 528 -15.52 -7.47 1.54
C PRO A 528 -14.71 -8.42 2.43
N HIS A 529 -15.36 -9.11 3.38
CA HIS A 529 -14.69 -10.10 4.24
C HIS A 529 -14.24 -11.31 3.43
N TYR A 530 -15.02 -11.77 2.45
CA TYR A 530 -14.60 -12.85 1.56
C TYR A 530 -13.41 -12.44 0.68
N LYS A 531 -13.44 -11.23 0.10
CA LYS A 531 -12.30 -10.72 -0.70
C LYS A 531 -11.02 -10.72 0.14
N GLU A 532 -11.10 -10.19 1.36
CA GLU A 532 -9.97 -10.12 2.30
C GLU A 532 -9.48 -11.51 2.72
N LEU A 533 -10.38 -12.43 3.05
CA LEU A 533 -10.04 -13.82 3.40
C LEU A 533 -9.32 -14.53 2.25
N LEU A 534 -9.80 -14.39 1.01
CA LEU A 534 -9.16 -14.99 -0.16
C LEU A 534 -7.75 -14.42 -0.37
N LEU A 535 -7.58 -13.10 -0.31
CA LEU A 535 -6.25 -12.49 -0.43
C LEU A 535 -5.30 -12.96 0.67
N ARG A 536 -5.77 -13.03 1.91
CA ARG A 536 -4.96 -13.50 3.04
C ARG A 536 -4.63 -14.98 2.92
N ALA A 537 -5.55 -15.81 2.45
CA ALA A 537 -5.29 -17.22 2.17
C ALA A 537 -4.22 -17.40 1.09
N ILE A 538 -4.32 -16.64 -0.01
CA ILE A 538 -3.31 -16.61 -1.08
C ILE A 538 -1.93 -16.22 -0.51
N ARG A 539 -1.84 -15.10 0.22
CA ARG A 539 -0.58 -14.62 0.81
C ARG A 539 0.00 -15.60 1.84
N TRP A 540 -0.84 -16.17 2.69
CA TRP A 540 -0.41 -17.14 3.71
C TRP A 540 0.10 -18.44 3.09
N SER A 541 -0.52 -18.91 2.00
CA SER A 541 -0.13 -20.16 1.33
C SER A 541 1.27 -20.10 0.69
N VAL A 542 1.76 -18.89 0.38
CA VAL A 542 3.09 -18.68 -0.23
C VAL A 542 4.15 -18.21 0.76
N ALA A 543 3.75 -17.74 1.95
CA ALA A 543 4.68 -17.30 2.98
C ALA A 543 5.53 -18.48 3.44
N ARG A 544 6.87 -18.33 3.39
CA ARG A 544 7.82 -19.37 3.78
C ARG A 544 8.44 -19.03 5.12
#